data_AF-A0A353FGD2-F1
#
_entry.id   AF-A0A353FGD2-F1
#
_cell.length_a   1.000
_cell.length_b   1.000
_cell.length_c   1.000
_cell.angle_alpha   90.00
_cell.angle_beta   90.00
_cell.angle_gamma   90.00
#
_symmetry.space_group_name_H-M   'P 1'
#
loop_
_entity.id
_entity.type
_entity.pdbx_description
1 polymer ?
#
loop_
_entity_poly.entity_id
_entity_poly.type
_entity_poly.pdbx_seq_one_letter_code
_entity_poly.pdbx_strand_id
1 'polypeptide(L)'
;MKNWLSLLLLMLGFSSYAQEIALEKTVQDLTQLKEAIQTYNPALELYNPGFEKQSAALINGIEKDPLPLVDYFKYVSQMCALSNEGHFALGNWEDTVHSGFLDNRYRYMPLSVKILEGKMYVWVDNSDEDEMKRGDEIMAINNWPAINILDLIYKAFPSDGGITTYVDRNIELGFSWLYYFYIGQPEYFDLRVRTTSGTVRDYRIKALTREEQFANFEQYYPN
;
A
#
# COMPACT_ATOMS: atom_id res chain seq x y z
N MET A 1 -18.01 42.82 -34.86
CA MET A 1 -18.25 41.37 -34.63
C MET A 1 -17.09 40.87 -33.79
N LYS A 2 -17.35 40.69 -32.49
CA LYS A 2 -16.34 40.55 -31.44
C LYS A 2 -15.92 39.08 -31.29
N ASN A 3 -14.61 38.87 -31.41
CA ASN A 3 -13.76 37.97 -30.64
C ASN A 3 -14.29 36.55 -30.37
N TRP A 4 -14.02 35.63 -31.31
CA TRP A 4 -14.15 34.18 -31.10
C TRP A 4 -12.80 33.43 -31.10
N LEU A 5 -11.68 34.14 -30.93
CA LEU A 5 -10.33 33.55 -31.01
C LEU A 5 -9.64 33.33 -29.66
N SER A 6 -10.37 33.29 -28.54
CA SER A 6 -9.78 33.20 -27.20
C SER A 6 -10.17 31.95 -26.40
N LEU A 7 -10.86 30.97 -27.00
CA LEU A 7 -11.40 29.79 -26.28
C LEU A 7 -10.69 28.46 -26.62
N LEU A 8 -9.55 28.50 -27.31
CA LEU A 8 -8.83 27.31 -27.79
C LEU A 8 -7.50 27.04 -27.07
N LEU A 9 -7.35 27.50 -25.83
CA LEU A 9 -6.11 27.41 -25.05
C LEU A 9 -6.30 26.93 -23.60
N LEU A 10 -7.33 26.10 -23.35
CA LEU A 10 -7.62 25.53 -22.02
C LEU A 10 -7.72 23.99 -21.99
N MET A 11 -7.22 23.30 -23.03
CA MET A 11 -7.03 21.84 -23.00
C MET A 11 -5.55 21.46 -22.97
N LEU A 12 -4.75 22.16 -22.15
CA LEU A 12 -3.56 21.55 -21.59
C LEU A 12 -4.03 20.69 -20.43
N GLY A 13 -4.37 19.43 -20.72
CA GLY A 13 -4.57 18.43 -19.69
C GLY A 13 -3.33 18.43 -18.80
N PHE A 14 -3.53 18.65 -17.50
CA PHE A 14 -2.49 18.40 -16.52
C PHE A 14 -2.24 16.88 -16.51
N SER A 15 -1.34 16.42 -17.37
CA SER A 15 -0.71 15.12 -17.18
C SER A 15 0.16 15.27 -15.94
N SER A 16 -0.39 14.89 -14.78
CA SER A 16 0.43 14.58 -13.62
C SER A 16 1.28 13.39 -14.04
N TYR A 17 2.52 13.64 -14.45
CA TYR A 17 3.48 12.57 -14.69
C TYR A 17 3.83 11.99 -13.32
N ALA A 18 3.20 10.87 -12.98
CA ALA A 18 3.76 10.00 -11.96
C ALA A 18 5.20 9.68 -12.38
N GLN A 19 6.14 9.66 -11.42
CA GLN A 19 7.49 9.25 -11.74
C GLN A 19 7.47 7.77 -12.16
N GLU A 20 8.09 7.47 -13.28
CA GLU A 20 8.21 6.12 -13.82
C GLU A 20 9.69 5.75 -13.98
N ILE A 21 9.98 4.46 -13.85
CA ILE A 21 11.31 3.87 -13.94
C ILE A 21 11.29 2.88 -15.11
N ALA A 22 12.27 2.98 -16.00
CA ALA A 22 12.38 2.05 -17.13
C ALA A 22 12.52 0.60 -16.64
N LEU A 23 11.94 -0.35 -17.37
CA LEU A 23 12.00 -1.77 -17.00
C LEU A 23 13.45 -2.27 -16.87
N GLU A 24 14.33 -1.90 -17.80
CA GLU A 24 15.75 -2.26 -17.75
C GLU A 24 16.40 -1.84 -16.43
N LYS A 25 16.11 -0.61 -15.97
CA LYS A 25 16.65 -0.09 -14.71
C LYS A 25 16.07 -0.83 -13.50
N THR A 26 14.76 -1.13 -13.52
CA THR A 26 14.11 -1.91 -12.48
C THR A 26 14.74 -3.31 -12.36
N VAL A 27 14.93 -4.00 -13.49
CA VAL A 27 15.57 -5.33 -13.51
C VAL A 27 17.00 -5.27 -13.00
N GLN A 28 17.77 -4.25 -13.40
CA GLN A 28 19.13 -4.04 -12.91
C GLN A 28 19.16 -3.88 -11.38
N ASP A 29 18.33 -2.99 -10.83
CA ASP A 29 18.31 -2.67 -9.41
C ASP A 29 17.86 -3.87 -8.56
N LEU A 30 16.83 -4.60 -9.02
CA LEU A 30 16.38 -5.82 -8.33
C LEU A 30 17.39 -6.96 -8.41
N THR A 31 18.13 -7.09 -9.53
CA THR A 31 19.20 -8.09 -9.66
C THR A 31 20.34 -7.77 -8.70
N GLN A 32 20.74 -6.51 -8.61
CA GLN A 32 21.76 -6.08 -7.66
C GLN A 32 21.33 -6.31 -6.21
N LEU A 33 20.07 -6.01 -5.87
CA LEU A 33 19.53 -6.26 -4.54
C LEU A 33 19.48 -7.75 -4.21
N LYS A 34 19.04 -8.59 -5.15
CA LYS A 34 19.05 -10.06 -5.04
C LYS A 34 20.46 -10.57 -4.73
N GLU A 35 21.45 -10.16 -5.51
CA GLU A 35 22.85 -10.57 -5.32
C GLU A 35 23.40 -10.12 -3.96
N ALA A 36 23.04 -8.90 -3.52
CA ALA A 36 23.43 -8.40 -2.21
C ALA A 36 22.81 -9.23 -1.07
N ILE A 37 21.52 -9.58 -1.17
CA ILE A 37 20.84 -10.46 -0.20
C ILE A 37 21.54 -11.81 -0.12
N GLN A 38 21.86 -12.44 -1.26
CA GLN A 38 22.55 -13.73 -1.31
C GLN A 38 23.96 -13.68 -0.71
N THR A 39 24.65 -12.55 -0.89
CA THR A 39 26.01 -12.39 -0.41
C THR A 39 26.06 -12.10 1.09
N TYR A 40 25.12 -11.28 1.59
CA TYR A 40 25.26 -10.65 2.90
C TYR A 40 24.22 -11.10 3.94
N ASN A 41 23.15 -11.80 3.56
CA ASN A 41 22.22 -12.38 4.54
C ASN A 41 22.69 -13.81 4.91
N PRO A 42 23.32 -14.00 6.09
CA PRO A 42 23.87 -15.30 6.47
C PRO A 42 22.79 -16.34 6.79
N ALA A 43 21.55 -15.92 7.04
CA ALA A 43 20.44 -16.80 7.40
C ALA A 43 19.51 -17.11 6.21
N LEU A 44 19.82 -16.60 5.02
CA LEU A 44 18.96 -16.71 3.84
C LEU A 44 18.58 -18.16 3.51
N GLU A 45 19.56 -19.05 3.39
CA GLU A 45 19.32 -20.46 3.04
C GLU A 45 18.57 -21.22 4.15
N LEU A 46 18.66 -20.77 5.40
CA LEU A 46 17.94 -21.38 6.51
C LEU A 46 16.45 -21.05 6.45
N TYR A 47 16.11 -19.78 6.17
CA TYR A 47 14.73 -19.30 6.20
C TYR A 47 14.04 -19.30 4.83
N ASN A 48 14.79 -19.21 3.74
CA ASN A 48 14.27 -19.32 2.38
C ASN A 48 15.29 -19.98 1.42
N PRO A 49 15.43 -21.32 1.44
CA PRO A 49 16.24 -22.04 0.44
C PRO A 49 15.66 -21.95 -0.99
N GLY A 50 14.45 -21.40 -1.15
CA GLY A 50 13.81 -21.12 -2.43
C GLY A 50 14.12 -19.74 -2.99
N PHE A 51 14.93 -18.92 -2.31
CA PHE A 51 15.12 -17.50 -2.64
C PHE A 51 15.57 -17.29 -4.08
N GLU A 52 16.55 -18.03 -4.58
CA GLU A 52 17.06 -17.89 -5.96
C GLU A 52 15.94 -18.03 -6.99
N LYS A 53 15.12 -19.07 -6.86
CA LYS A 53 14.01 -19.34 -7.78
C LYS A 53 12.91 -18.30 -7.66
N GLN A 54 12.56 -17.91 -6.44
CA GLN A 54 11.47 -16.96 -6.17
C GLN A 54 11.84 -15.54 -6.61
N SER A 55 13.06 -15.09 -6.33
CA SER A 55 13.56 -13.78 -6.76
C SER A 55 13.70 -13.69 -8.28
N ALA A 56 14.16 -14.75 -8.95
CA ALA A 56 14.16 -14.81 -10.40
C ALA A 56 12.74 -14.75 -10.99
N ALA A 57 11.79 -15.48 -10.40
CA ALA A 57 10.39 -15.43 -10.82
C ALA A 57 9.77 -14.03 -10.62
N LEU A 58 10.11 -13.35 -9.53
CA LEU A 58 9.68 -11.98 -9.25
C LEU A 58 10.17 -11.01 -10.33
N ILE A 59 11.46 -11.05 -10.67
CA ILE A 59 12.06 -10.18 -11.71
C ILE A 59 11.47 -10.48 -13.09
N ASN A 60 11.34 -11.76 -13.45
CA ASN A 60 10.82 -12.17 -14.76
C ASN A 60 9.32 -11.91 -14.93
N GLY A 61 8.57 -11.72 -13.83
CA GLY A 61 7.15 -11.43 -13.85
C GLY A 61 6.79 -9.97 -14.08
N ILE A 62 7.78 -9.08 -14.24
CA ILE A 62 7.53 -7.65 -14.46
C ILE A 62 7.16 -7.43 -15.94
N GLU A 63 5.88 -7.15 -16.20
CA GLU A 63 5.36 -6.97 -17.56
C GLU A 63 5.26 -5.51 -18.01
N LYS A 64 5.28 -4.56 -17.07
CA LYS A 64 4.99 -3.14 -17.34
C LYS A 64 6.26 -2.34 -17.62
N ASP A 65 6.25 -1.57 -18.71
CA ASP A 65 7.32 -0.65 -19.10
C ASP A 65 6.73 0.63 -19.73
N PRO A 66 7.02 1.84 -19.18
CA PRO A 66 7.78 2.08 -17.95
C PRO A 66 6.95 1.75 -16.70
N LEU A 67 7.64 1.51 -15.58
CA LEU A 67 7.04 1.08 -14.32
C LEU A 67 6.82 2.29 -13.39
N PRO A 68 5.61 2.55 -12.90
CA PRO A 68 5.39 3.59 -11.89
C PRO A 68 6.25 3.39 -10.65
N LEU A 69 6.70 4.48 -10.04
CA LEU A 69 7.54 4.46 -8.86
C LEU A 69 6.97 3.61 -7.70
N VAL A 70 5.64 3.64 -7.52
CA VAL A 70 4.94 2.81 -6.51
C VAL A 70 4.99 1.32 -6.83
N ASP A 71 4.85 0.95 -8.11
CA ASP A 71 4.97 -0.43 -8.55
C ASP A 71 6.43 -0.91 -8.39
N TYR A 72 7.41 -0.06 -8.73
CA TYR A 72 8.83 -0.31 -8.46
C TYR A 72 9.10 -0.56 -6.98
N PHE A 73 8.61 0.33 -6.10
CA PHE A 73 8.77 0.19 -4.65
C PHE A 73 8.15 -1.11 -4.12
N LYS A 74 6.99 -1.50 -4.66
CA LYS A 74 6.36 -2.80 -4.35
C LYS A 74 7.29 -3.97 -4.71
N TYR A 75 7.92 -3.98 -5.89
CA TYR A 75 8.85 -5.06 -6.25
C TYR A 75 10.11 -5.09 -5.38
N VAL A 76 10.66 -3.92 -5.03
CA VAL A 76 11.79 -3.83 -4.08
C VAL A 76 11.38 -4.42 -2.73
N SER A 77 10.22 -4.04 -2.21
CA SER A 77 9.70 -4.53 -0.92
C SER A 77 9.45 -6.03 -0.94
N GLN A 78 8.92 -6.58 -2.04
CA GLN A 78 8.75 -8.02 -2.25
C GLN A 78 10.09 -8.76 -2.29
N MET A 79 11.11 -8.21 -2.97
CA MET A 79 12.46 -8.81 -2.98
C MET A 79 13.05 -8.89 -1.57
N CYS A 80 12.91 -7.82 -0.77
CA CYS A 80 13.32 -7.82 0.63
C CYS A 80 12.52 -8.84 1.45
N ALA A 81 11.20 -8.92 1.27
CA ALA A 81 10.36 -9.87 1.99
C ALA A 81 10.72 -11.34 1.71
N LEU A 82 11.11 -11.66 0.47
CA LEU A 82 11.59 -13.01 0.12
C LEU A 82 12.82 -13.43 0.94
N SER A 83 13.60 -12.49 1.48
CA SER A 83 14.80 -12.84 2.25
C SER A 83 14.51 -13.33 3.67
N ASN A 84 13.26 -13.20 4.16
CA ASN A 84 12.86 -13.52 5.55
C ASN A 84 13.74 -12.85 6.62
N GLU A 85 14.09 -11.57 6.37
CA GLU A 85 14.85 -10.69 7.25
C GLU A 85 14.00 -9.44 7.57
N GLY A 86 13.77 -9.18 8.85
CA GLY A 86 12.90 -8.10 9.34
C GLY A 86 13.59 -6.73 9.45
N HIS A 87 14.92 -6.66 9.34
CA HIS A 87 15.68 -5.43 9.57
C HIS A 87 15.87 -4.56 8.31
N PHE A 88 15.19 -4.87 7.21
CA PHE A 88 15.19 -4.02 6.02
C PHE A 88 14.51 -2.68 6.30
N ALA A 89 15.25 -1.59 6.11
CA ALA A 89 14.69 -0.25 6.03
C ALA A 89 14.23 0.02 4.59
N LEU A 90 12.91 -0.03 4.35
CA LEU A 90 12.31 0.23 3.05
C LEU A 90 12.07 1.74 2.84
N GLY A 91 13.15 2.50 2.67
CA GLY A 91 13.08 3.94 2.45
C GLY A 91 12.89 4.77 3.71
N ASN A 92 12.43 6.00 3.55
CA ASN A 92 12.11 6.94 4.64
C ASN A 92 11.01 7.92 4.21
N TRP A 93 10.38 8.61 5.16
CA TRP A 93 9.24 9.49 4.88
C TRP A 93 9.55 10.73 4.01
N GLU A 94 10.82 11.03 3.79
CA GLU A 94 11.28 12.18 2.99
C GLU A 94 11.67 11.76 1.57
N ASP A 95 11.74 10.46 1.28
CA ASP A 95 12.09 9.96 -0.04
C ASP A 95 10.97 10.20 -1.07
N THR A 96 11.28 9.96 -2.34
CA THR A 96 10.37 10.32 -3.42
C THR A 96 9.09 9.50 -3.44
N VAL A 97 9.11 8.25 -2.96
CA VAL A 97 7.92 7.38 -2.97
C VAL A 97 7.04 7.59 -1.74
N HIS A 98 7.59 8.08 -0.62
CA HIS A 98 6.84 8.33 0.61
C HIS A 98 6.43 9.80 0.82
N SER A 99 7.24 10.77 0.35
CA SER A 99 7.05 12.20 0.61
C SER A 99 5.65 12.72 0.30
N GLY A 100 4.93 12.11 -0.65
CA GLY A 100 3.56 12.51 -0.98
C GLY A 100 2.56 12.40 0.18
N PHE A 101 2.84 11.57 1.20
CA PHE A 101 2.03 11.52 2.43
C PHE A 101 2.26 12.76 3.31
N LEU A 102 3.52 13.17 3.50
CA LEU A 102 3.87 14.34 4.31
C LEU A 102 3.51 15.65 3.62
N ASP A 103 3.63 15.68 2.29
CA ASP A 103 3.30 16.84 1.46
C ASP A 103 1.79 16.99 1.18
N ASN A 104 0.94 16.12 1.72
CA ASN A 104 -0.50 16.05 1.42
C ASN A 104 -0.84 15.89 -0.07
N ARG A 105 0.08 15.35 -0.87
CA ARG A 105 -0.15 15.06 -2.29
C ARG A 105 -0.88 13.74 -2.52
N TYR A 106 -0.69 12.78 -1.62
CA TYR A 106 -1.34 11.47 -1.70
C TYR A 106 -2.66 11.45 -0.97
N ARG A 107 -3.66 10.88 -1.63
CA ARG A 107 -4.96 10.55 -1.06
C ARG A 107 -5.02 9.04 -0.89
N TYR A 108 -5.36 8.59 0.31
CA TYR A 108 -5.29 7.18 0.69
C TYR A 108 -6.44 6.80 1.61
N MET A 109 -6.53 5.52 1.96
CA MET A 109 -7.65 4.98 2.73
C MET A 109 -7.75 5.64 4.11
N PRO A 110 -8.88 6.25 4.47
CA PRO A 110 -9.03 6.94 5.74
C PRO A 110 -9.49 6.00 6.88
N LEU A 111 -8.95 4.79 6.94
CA LEU A 111 -9.27 3.79 7.98
C LEU A 111 -8.00 3.26 8.62
N SER A 112 -8.03 3.07 9.94
CA SER A 112 -7.08 2.19 10.64
C SER A 112 -7.75 0.88 11.01
N VAL A 113 -6.97 -0.20 11.11
CA VAL A 113 -7.51 -1.55 11.28
C VAL A 113 -6.86 -2.32 12.43
N LYS A 114 -7.55 -3.37 12.85
CA LYS A 114 -7.03 -4.45 13.68
C LYS A 114 -7.07 -5.77 12.93
N ILE A 115 -6.05 -6.60 13.13
CA ILE A 115 -5.97 -7.94 12.59
C ILE A 115 -6.16 -8.92 13.75
N LEU A 116 -7.15 -9.80 13.63
CA LEU A 116 -7.40 -10.86 14.59
C LEU A 116 -7.80 -12.13 13.84
N GLU A 117 -7.02 -13.20 14.02
CA GLU A 117 -7.25 -14.50 13.38
C GLU A 117 -7.39 -14.41 11.84
N GLY A 118 -6.53 -13.59 11.22
CA GLY A 118 -6.54 -13.37 9.76
C GLY A 118 -7.72 -12.53 9.24
N LYS A 119 -8.52 -11.94 10.13
CA LYS A 119 -9.60 -11.03 9.78
C LYS A 119 -9.24 -9.60 10.11
N MET A 120 -9.80 -8.69 9.34
CA MET A 120 -9.56 -7.25 9.45
C MET A 120 -10.79 -6.56 10.03
N TYR A 121 -10.57 -5.70 11.03
CA TYR A 121 -11.63 -4.97 11.71
C TYR A 121 -11.32 -3.47 11.71
N VAL A 122 -12.35 -2.64 11.57
CA VAL A 122 -12.22 -1.19 11.71
C VAL A 122 -11.75 -0.86 13.13
N TRP A 123 -10.72 -0.03 13.26
CA TRP A 123 -10.24 0.47 14.55
C TRP A 123 -10.57 1.95 14.75
N VAL A 124 -10.38 2.75 13.70
CA VAL A 124 -10.74 4.16 13.61
C VAL A 124 -11.23 4.41 12.18
N ASP A 125 -12.38 5.06 12.06
CA ASP A 125 -12.88 5.64 10.83
C ASP A 125 -12.58 7.14 10.81
N ASN A 126 -11.78 7.59 9.85
CA ASN A 126 -11.47 9.00 9.60
C ASN A 126 -12.06 9.47 8.26
N SER A 127 -12.96 8.70 7.64
CA SER A 127 -13.58 9.09 6.38
C SER A 127 -14.58 10.23 6.61
N ASP A 128 -14.86 11.00 5.55
CA ASP A 128 -15.85 12.09 5.63
C ASP A 128 -17.26 11.56 5.90
N GLU A 129 -17.50 10.29 5.56
CA GLU A 129 -18.78 9.61 5.73
C GLU A 129 -19.04 9.19 7.20
N ASP A 130 -18.00 8.85 7.98
CA ASP A 130 -18.07 8.48 9.41
C ASP A 130 -19.19 7.46 9.74
N GLU A 131 -19.29 6.39 8.92
CA GLU A 131 -20.39 5.43 9.03
C GLU A 131 -19.98 4.07 9.62
N MET A 132 -18.68 3.78 9.72
CA MET A 132 -18.17 2.52 10.26
C MET A 132 -17.74 2.65 11.71
N LYS A 133 -17.94 1.60 12.50
CA LYS A 133 -17.62 1.61 13.93
C LYS A 133 -16.45 0.70 14.22
N ARG A 134 -15.71 1.05 15.28
CA ARG A 134 -14.69 0.17 15.84
C ARG A 134 -15.25 -1.23 16.11
N GLY A 135 -14.57 -2.25 15.59
CA GLY A 135 -14.95 -3.66 15.71
C GLY A 135 -15.82 -4.18 14.56
N ASP A 136 -16.25 -3.35 13.62
CA ASP A 136 -16.89 -3.83 12.41
C ASP A 136 -15.87 -4.59 11.54
N GLU A 137 -16.24 -5.77 11.03
CA GLU A 137 -15.36 -6.65 10.24
C GLU A 137 -15.37 -6.21 8.77
N ILE A 138 -14.20 -5.83 8.24
CA ILE A 138 -14.02 -5.55 6.83
C ILE A 138 -13.89 -6.89 6.10
N MET A 139 -14.90 -7.26 5.32
CA MET A 139 -14.92 -8.51 4.57
C MET A 139 -14.27 -8.38 3.20
N ALA A 140 -14.42 -7.22 2.55
CA ALA A 140 -13.83 -6.93 1.25
C ALA A 140 -13.64 -5.43 1.04
N ILE A 141 -12.67 -5.07 0.19
CA ILE A 141 -12.44 -3.71 -0.32
C ILE A 141 -12.33 -3.80 -1.83
N ASN A 142 -13.07 -2.98 -2.58
CA ASN A 142 -13.09 -2.96 -4.05
C ASN A 142 -13.35 -4.33 -4.68
N ASN A 143 -14.24 -5.12 -4.09
CA ASN A 143 -14.54 -6.52 -4.45
C ASN A 143 -13.43 -7.55 -4.17
N TRP A 144 -12.32 -7.15 -3.54
CA TRP A 144 -11.26 -8.07 -3.11
C TRP A 144 -11.52 -8.51 -1.66
N PRO A 145 -11.57 -9.82 -1.37
CA PRO A 145 -11.65 -10.31 0.01
C PRO A 145 -10.51 -9.76 0.87
N ALA A 146 -10.82 -9.36 2.10
CA ALA A 146 -9.84 -8.79 3.02
C ALA A 146 -8.62 -9.71 3.24
N ILE A 147 -8.83 -11.02 3.27
CA ILE A 147 -7.75 -12.01 3.38
C ILE A 147 -6.77 -11.94 2.20
N ASN A 148 -7.26 -11.75 0.97
CA ASN A 148 -6.40 -11.63 -0.21
C ASN A 148 -5.61 -10.32 -0.20
N ILE A 149 -6.18 -9.25 0.36
CA ILE A 149 -5.51 -7.96 0.54
C ILE A 149 -4.37 -8.13 1.55
N LEU A 150 -4.64 -8.75 2.70
CA LEU A 150 -3.63 -9.05 3.70
C LEU A 150 -2.51 -9.92 3.11
N ASP A 151 -2.84 -10.98 2.37
CA ASP A 151 -1.86 -11.85 1.70
C ASP A 151 -0.91 -11.08 0.76
N LEU A 152 -1.42 -10.07 0.05
CA LEU A 152 -0.60 -9.22 -0.82
C LEU A 152 0.31 -8.30 -0.02
N ILE A 153 -0.17 -7.75 1.11
CA ILE A 153 0.64 -6.92 2.00
C ILE A 153 1.73 -7.78 2.66
N TYR A 154 1.39 -8.96 3.18
CA TYR A 154 2.35 -9.89 3.79
C TYR A 154 3.49 -10.25 2.81
N LYS A 155 3.18 -10.48 1.54
CA LYS A 155 4.20 -10.77 0.50
C LYS A 155 5.17 -9.62 0.24
N ALA A 156 4.83 -8.40 0.63
CA ALA A 156 5.66 -7.22 0.45
C ALA A 156 6.22 -6.67 1.78
N PHE A 157 5.96 -7.34 2.91
CA PHE A 157 6.41 -6.89 4.23
C PHE A 157 7.54 -7.78 4.75
N PRO A 158 8.78 -7.27 4.89
CA PRO A 158 9.89 -8.06 5.43
C PRO A 158 9.65 -8.47 6.88
N SER A 159 10.01 -9.71 7.21
CA SER A 159 9.84 -10.28 8.55
C SER A 159 10.94 -11.27 8.89
N ASP A 160 11.33 -11.32 10.17
CA ASP A 160 12.26 -12.33 10.66
C ASP A 160 11.62 -13.73 10.65
N GLY A 161 12.02 -14.55 9.68
CA GLY A 161 11.49 -15.91 9.53
C GLY A 161 9.96 -15.94 9.46
N GLY A 162 9.34 -16.79 10.28
CA GLY A 162 7.88 -17.00 10.31
C GLY A 162 7.12 -16.18 11.36
N ILE A 163 7.69 -15.09 11.88
CA ILE A 163 7.04 -14.29 12.94
C ILE A 163 5.90 -13.46 12.33
N THR A 164 4.65 -13.84 12.62
CA THR A 164 3.47 -13.13 12.11
C THR A 164 2.99 -12.02 13.05
N THR A 165 3.16 -12.15 14.36
CA THR A 165 2.63 -11.18 15.34
C THR A 165 3.22 -9.78 15.20
N TYR A 166 4.53 -9.70 14.92
CA TYR A 166 5.19 -8.43 14.63
C TYR A 166 4.71 -7.84 13.31
N VAL A 167 4.54 -8.67 12.29
CA VAL A 167 4.07 -8.24 10.97
C VAL A 167 2.64 -7.71 11.06
N ASP A 168 1.74 -8.46 11.70
CA ASP A 168 0.37 -8.02 11.97
C ASP A 168 0.36 -6.66 12.64
N ARG A 169 1.18 -6.47 13.69
CA ARG A 169 1.24 -5.19 14.40
C ARG A 169 1.68 -4.04 13.50
N ASN A 170 2.65 -4.24 12.62
CA ASN A 170 3.10 -3.19 11.71
C ASN A 170 2.07 -2.93 10.60
N ILE A 171 1.40 -3.97 10.09
CA ILE A 171 0.31 -3.82 9.14
C ILE A 171 -0.83 -3.04 9.78
N GLU A 172 -1.24 -3.35 11.01
CA GLU A 172 -2.27 -2.58 11.73
C GLU A 172 -1.93 -1.09 11.84
N LEU A 173 -0.67 -0.78 12.19
CA LEU A 173 -0.21 0.59 12.36
C LEU A 173 -0.16 1.35 11.03
N GLY A 174 0.03 0.65 9.92
CA GLY A 174 0.28 1.26 8.62
C GLY A 174 -0.64 0.85 7.48
N PHE A 175 -1.75 0.19 7.77
CA PHE A 175 -2.59 -0.44 6.75
C PHE A 175 -2.98 0.53 5.63
N SER A 176 -3.30 1.76 5.98
CA SER A 176 -3.73 2.80 5.06
C SER A 176 -2.69 3.11 3.97
N TRP A 177 -1.42 3.25 4.34
CA TRP A 177 -0.33 3.50 3.38
C TRP A 177 0.20 2.21 2.74
N LEU A 178 0.17 1.08 3.46
CA LEU A 178 0.51 -0.22 2.88
C LEU A 178 -0.48 -0.62 1.77
N TYR A 179 -1.77 -0.31 1.94
CA TYR A 179 -2.77 -0.46 0.89
C TYR A 179 -2.40 0.40 -0.33
N TYR A 180 -2.04 1.66 -0.11
CA TYR A 180 -1.63 2.59 -1.17
C TYR A 180 -0.43 2.04 -1.97
N PHE A 181 0.58 1.50 -1.29
CA PHE A 181 1.79 0.98 -1.93
C PHE A 181 1.59 -0.37 -2.62
N TYR A 182 0.83 -1.29 -2.02
CA TYR A 182 0.86 -2.69 -2.45
C TYR A 182 -0.42 -3.16 -3.14
N ILE A 183 -1.52 -2.42 -3.00
CA ILE A 183 -2.84 -2.83 -3.46
C ILE A 183 -3.37 -1.87 -4.53
N GLY A 184 -3.49 -0.58 -4.23
CA GLY A 184 -3.94 0.40 -5.20
C GLY A 184 -4.27 1.78 -4.62
N GLN A 185 -4.49 2.73 -5.53
CA GLN A 185 -4.67 4.17 -5.22
C GLN A 185 -5.99 4.70 -5.78
N PRO A 186 -7.15 4.09 -5.44
CA PRO A 186 -8.43 4.53 -5.98
C PRO A 186 -8.88 5.83 -5.32
N GLU A 187 -9.69 6.62 -6.01
CA GLU A 187 -10.31 7.81 -5.42
C GLU A 187 -11.40 7.48 -4.39
N TYR A 188 -11.99 6.28 -4.49
CA TYR A 188 -13.02 5.76 -3.59
C TYR A 188 -12.74 4.30 -3.26
N PHE A 189 -13.14 3.89 -2.06
CA PHE A 189 -13.08 2.51 -1.60
C PHE A 189 -14.50 1.99 -1.39
N ASP A 190 -14.86 0.92 -2.10
CA ASP A 190 -16.11 0.20 -1.89
C ASP A 190 -15.86 -0.93 -0.88
N LEU A 191 -16.36 -0.80 0.36
CA LEU A 191 -16.16 -1.78 1.43
C LEU A 191 -17.40 -2.62 1.65
N ARG A 192 -17.22 -3.93 1.80
CA ARG A 192 -18.24 -4.82 2.36
C ARG A 192 -17.89 -5.11 3.81
N VAL A 193 -18.78 -4.73 4.72
CA VAL A 193 -18.51 -4.75 6.15
C VAL A 193 -19.61 -5.49 6.90
N ARG A 194 -19.22 -6.38 7.82
CA ARG A 194 -20.12 -6.98 8.80
C ARG A 194 -20.04 -6.16 10.08
N THR A 195 -21.14 -5.48 10.39
CA THR A 195 -21.25 -4.70 11.63
C THR A 195 -21.19 -5.59 12.87
N THR A 196 -20.87 -5.00 14.02
CA THR A 196 -20.94 -5.68 15.34
C THR A 196 -22.31 -6.32 15.65
N SER A 197 -23.39 -5.89 15.00
CA SER A 197 -24.73 -6.51 15.09
C SER A 197 -24.89 -7.79 14.25
N GLY A 198 -23.91 -8.12 13.41
CA GLY A 198 -23.97 -9.21 12.43
C GLY A 198 -24.54 -8.81 11.07
N THR A 199 -25.09 -7.59 10.93
CA THR A 199 -25.62 -7.08 9.65
C THR A 199 -24.49 -6.78 8.68
N VAL A 200 -24.60 -7.25 7.43
CA VAL A 200 -23.67 -6.91 6.34
C VAL A 200 -24.17 -5.67 5.60
N ARG A 201 -23.27 -4.71 5.38
CA ARG A 201 -23.52 -3.47 4.64
C ARG A 201 -22.39 -3.20 3.67
N ASP A 202 -22.72 -2.52 2.58
CA ASP A 202 -21.75 -2.00 1.64
C ASP A 202 -21.61 -0.48 1.90
N TYR A 203 -20.37 -0.02 2.01
CA TYR A 203 -19.99 1.37 2.24
C TYR A 203 -19.13 1.87 1.08
N ARG A 204 -19.20 3.16 0.80
CA ARG A 204 -18.29 3.81 -0.15
C ARG A 204 -17.68 5.03 0.50
N ILE A 205 -16.37 5.00 0.70
CA ILE A 205 -15.64 6.10 1.33
C ILE A 205 -14.66 6.74 0.35
N LYS A 206 -14.48 8.05 0.47
CA LYS A 206 -13.51 8.79 -0.35
C LYS A 206 -12.07 8.60 0.17
N ALA A 207 -11.10 8.56 -0.75
CA ALA A 207 -9.69 8.67 -0.39
C ALA A 207 -9.36 10.11 0.07
N LEU A 208 -8.67 10.23 1.20
CA LEU A 208 -8.38 11.51 1.85
C LEU A 208 -6.88 11.76 1.98
N THR A 209 -6.47 13.02 1.97
CA THR A 209 -5.11 13.43 2.33
C THR A 209 -4.84 13.21 3.81
N ARG A 210 -3.57 13.30 4.20
CA ARG A 210 -3.17 13.20 5.60
C ARG A 210 -3.87 14.27 6.45
N GLU A 211 -3.84 15.53 6.04
CA GLU A 211 -4.49 16.65 6.74
C GLU A 211 -6.01 16.46 6.91
N GLU A 212 -6.71 16.02 5.85
CA GLU A 212 -8.15 15.71 5.93
C GLU A 212 -8.41 14.62 6.99
N GLN A 213 -7.62 13.54 6.99
CA GLN A 213 -7.77 12.47 7.99
C GLN A 213 -7.46 12.93 9.41
N PHE A 214 -6.47 13.79 9.62
CA PHE A 214 -6.17 14.34 10.95
C PHE A 214 -7.27 15.28 11.45
N ALA A 215 -7.82 16.13 10.57
CA ALA A 215 -8.94 17.00 10.92
C ALA A 215 -10.18 16.17 11.32
N ASN A 216 -10.48 15.12 10.55
CA ASN A 216 -11.58 14.19 10.85
C ASN A 216 -11.33 13.46 12.18
N PHE A 217 -10.11 13.00 12.45
CA PHE A 217 -9.77 12.37 13.72
C PHE A 217 -10.02 13.29 14.93
N GLU A 218 -9.56 14.54 14.86
CA GLU A 218 -9.77 15.54 15.91
C GLU A 218 -11.26 15.85 16.12
N GLN A 219 -12.04 15.85 15.04
CA GLN A 219 -13.47 16.09 15.08
C GLN A 219 -14.26 14.92 15.68
N TYR A 220 -13.96 13.68 15.28
CA TYR A 220 -14.73 12.48 15.65
C TYR A 220 -14.29 11.87 16.99
N TYR A 221 -13.04 12.08 17.40
CA TYR A 221 -12.48 11.53 18.63
C TYR A 221 -11.86 12.63 19.52
N PRO A 222 -12.67 13.63 19.96
CA PRO A 222 -12.17 14.67 20.86
C PRO A 222 -11.80 14.06 22.23
N ASN A 223 -10.75 14.61 22.83
CA ASN A 223 -10.31 14.26 24.19
C ASN A 223 -11.35 14.61 25.27
#